data_AF-A0A5E4HWL3-F1
#
_entry.id   AF-A0A5E4HWL3-F1
#
_cell.length_a   1.000
_cell.length_b   1.000
_cell.length_c   1.000
_cell.angle_alpha   90.00
_cell.angle_beta   90.00
_cell.angle_gamma   90.00
#
_symmetry.space_group_name_H-M   'P 1'
#
loop_
_entity.id
_entity.type
_entity.pdbx_description
1 polymer ?
#
loop_
_entity_poly.entity_id
_entity_poly.type
_entity_poly.pdbx_seq_one_letter_code
_entity_poly.pdbx_strand_id
1 'polypeptide(L)'
;MEGTGDCIKTIKIDVHYQESADPLEILYRLIWGIVFFVIFNVLQFVLLAFAVLQFLVIIAKKRRSPRIHRWTRAIYDCFCQNWAYVFGLTDERSPLLPKF
;
A
#
# COMPACT_ATOMS: atom_id res chain seq x y z
N MET A 1 -40.29 8.52 31.10
CA MET A 1 -39.48 8.41 29.88
C MET A 1 -38.37 9.45 30.00
N GLU A 2 -37.25 9.07 30.62
CA GLU A 2 -36.07 9.92 30.74
C GLU A 2 -34.91 9.20 30.07
N GLY A 3 -34.35 9.86 29.07
CA GLY A 3 -33.35 9.31 28.16
C GLY A 3 -32.05 8.99 28.87
N THR A 4 -31.57 7.76 28.68
CA THR A 4 -30.21 7.33 28.91
C THR A 4 -29.26 8.16 28.03
N GLY A 5 -28.72 9.24 28.59
CA GLY A 5 -27.61 9.99 28.04
C GLY A 5 -26.34 9.16 28.15
N ASP A 6 -26.13 8.26 27.18
CA ASP A 6 -24.89 7.51 27.04
C ASP A 6 -23.73 8.49 26.92
N CYS A 7 -22.83 8.44 27.91
CA CYS A 7 -21.59 9.20 27.93
C CYS A 7 -20.74 8.77 26.74
N ILE A 8 -20.76 9.55 25.66
CA ILE A 8 -19.80 9.46 24.56
C ILE A 8 -18.41 9.66 25.18
N LYS A 9 -17.72 8.56 25.45
CA LYS A 9 -16.31 8.57 25.85
C LYS A 9 -15.52 9.00 24.63
N THR A 10 -15.34 10.31 24.47
CA THR A 10 -14.45 10.88 23.47
C THR A 10 -13.02 10.52 23.88
N ILE A 11 -12.53 9.40 23.37
CA ILE A 11 -11.13 9.01 23.50
C ILE A 11 -10.35 10.07 22.73
N LYS A 12 -9.75 11.01 23.46
CA LYS A 12 -8.79 11.96 22.92
C LYS A 12 -7.54 11.16 22.57
N ILE A 13 -7.49 10.67 21.34
CA ILE A 13 -6.26 10.13 20.77
C ILE A 13 -5.39 11.35 20.49
N ASP A 14 -4.44 11.61 21.38
CA ASP A 14 -3.40 12.60 21.17
C ASP A 14 -2.49 12.04 20.06
N VAL A 15 -2.81 12.40 18.81
CA VAL A 15 -1.98 12.06 17.67
C VAL A 15 -0.80 13.01 17.73
N HIS A 16 0.27 12.59 18.41
CA HIS A 16 1.56 13.27 18.38
C HIS A 16 2.08 13.25 16.93
N TYR A 17 1.71 14.27 16.15
CA TYR A 17 2.30 14.56 14.86
C TYR A 17 3.63 15.27 15.12
N GLN A 18 4.71 14.51 15.12
CA GLN A 18 6.07 15.01 15.27
C GLN A 18 6.49 15.67 13.94
N GLU A 19 6.22 16.97 13.82
CA GLU A 19 6.34 17.75 12.57
C GLU A 19 7.80 18.02 12.12
N SER A 20 8.79 17.71 12.96
CA SER A 20 10.21 17.91 12.64
C SER A 20 10.71 16.84 11.65
N ALA A 21 10.45 17.08 10.36
CA ALA A 21 11.02 16.30 9.28
C ALA A 21 12.50 16.66 9.09
N ASP A 22 13.40 15.70 9.32
CA ASP A 22 14.82 15.91 9.14
C ASP A 22 15.13 16.03 7.63
N PRO A 23 15.83 17.07 7.14
CA PRO A 23 16.07 17.27 5.71
C PRO A 23 16.78 16.09 5.03
N LEU A 24 17.63 15.37 5.77
CA LEU A 24 18.30 14.16 5.31
C LEU A 24 17.33 13.00 5.07
N GLU A 25 16.28 12.90 5.86
CA GLU A 25 15.27 11.85 5.73
C GLU A 25 14.42 12.05 4.47
N ILE A 26 14.05 13.30 4.18
CA ILE A 26 13.35 13.66 2.94
C ILE A 26 14.21 13.33 1.72
N LEU A 27 15.51 13.64 1.77
CA LEU A 27 16.44 13.30 0.68
C LEU A 27 16.53 11.78 0.47
N TYR A 28 16.57 11.01 1.55
CA TYR A 28 16.57 9.55 1.49
C TYR A 28 15.26 9.00 0.92
N ARG A 29 14.10 9.50 1.34
CA ARG A 29 12.78 9.13 0.80
C ARG A 29 12.66 9.44 -0.69
N LEU A 30 13.25 10.54 -1.15
CA LEU A 30 13.29 10.91 -2.57
C LEU A 30 14.11 9.93 -3.40
N ILE A 31 15.33 9.60 -2.95
CA ILE A 31 16.20 8.61 -3.62
C ILE A 31 15.51 7.24 -3.64
N TRP A 32 14.89 6.85 -2.52
CA TRP A 32 14.11 5.62 -2.41
C TRP A 32 12.95 5.59 -3.40
N GLY A 33 12.21 6.70 -3.52
CA GLY A 33 11.12 6.86 -4.46
C GLY A 33 11.55 6.68 -5.92
N ILE A 34 12.71 7.21 -6.30
CA ILE A 34 13.27 7.05 -7.66
C ILE A 34 13.59 5.58 -7.94
N VAL A 35 14.29 4.90 -7.02
CA VAL A 35 14.63 3.47 -7.17
C VAL A 35 13.36 2.61 -7.25
N PHE A 36 12.41 2.86 -6.35
CA PHE A 36 11.13 2.17 -6.33
C PHE A 36 10.34 2.40 -7.62
N PHE A 37 10.31 3.64 -8.14
CA PHE A 37 9.62 3.99 -9.38
C PHE A 37 10.16 3.19 -10.57
N VAL A 38 11.48 3.06 -10.71
CA VAL A 38 12.10 2.29 -11.80
C VAL A 38 11.73 0.80 -11.71
N ILE A 39 11.85 0.20 -10.52
CA ILE A 39 11.52 -1.22 -10.29
C ILE A 39 10.03 -1.46 -10.58
N PHE A 40 9.16 -0.56 -10.11
CA PHE A 40 7.72 -0.71 -10.23
C PHE A 40 7.25 -0.57 -11.67
N ASN A 41 7.85 0.31 -12.49
CA ASN A 41 7.50 0.44 -13.90
C ASN A 41 7.63 -0.90 -14.64
N VAL A 42 8.71 -1.66 -14.39
CA VAL A 42 8.90 -2.99 -14.97
C VAL A 42 7.86 -3.98 -14.45
N LEU A 43 7.61 -3.97 -13.14
CA LEU A 43 6.66 -4.89 -12.50
C LEU A 43 5.22 -4.64 -12.95
N GLN A 44 4.86 -3.39 -13.27
CA GLN A 44 3.53 -3.00 -13.72
C GLN A 44 3.17 -3.60 -15.09
N PHE A 45 4.13 -3.73 -16.01
CA PHE A 45 3.90 -4.41 -17.30
C PHE A 45 3.56 -5.89 -17.10
N VAL A 46 4.27 -6.56 -16.20
CA VAL A 46 4.00 -7.96 -15.84
C VAL A 46 2.64 -8.07 -15.18
N LEU A 47 2.31 -7.15 -14.26
CA LEU A 47 1.02 -7.14 -13.56
C LEU A 47 -0.15 -6.91 -14.51
N LEU A 48 0.02 -6.04 -15.51
CA LEU A 48 -0.97 -5.82 -16.56
C LEU A 48 -1.24 -7.11 -17.35
N ALA A 49 -0.19 -7.84 -17.75
CA ALA A 49 -0.34 -9.11 -18.45
C ALA A 49 -1.09 -10.15 -17.61
N PHE A 50 -0.75 -10.29 -16.32
CA PHE A 50 -1.47 -11.18 -15.40
C PHE A 50 -2.90 -10.74 -15.12
N ALA A 51 -3.18 -9.43 -15.09
CA ALA A 51 -4.52 -8.90 -14.92
C ALA A 51 -5.41 -9.24 -16.13
N VAL A 52 -4.89 -9.06 -17.35
CA VAL A 52 -5.59 -9.48 -18.58
C VAL A 52 -5.87 -10.98 -18.55
N LEU A 53 -4.87 -11.80 -18.19
CA LEU A 53 -5.03 -13.24 -18.08
C LEU A 53 -6.06 -13.64 -17.01
N GLN A 54 -6.07 -12.95 -15.85
CA GLN A 54 -7.08 -13.12 -14.80
C GLN A 54 -8.48 -12.81 -15.33
N PHE A 55 -8.68 -11.73 -16.10
CA PHE A 55 -9.97 -11.40 -16.70
C PHE A 55 -10.41 -12.45 -17.71
N LEU A 56 -9.52 -12.93 -18.58
CA LEU A 56 -9.83 -14.02 -19.52
C LEU A 56 -10.25 -15.30 -18.78
N VAL A 57 -9.56 -15.64 -17.69
CA VAL A 57 -9.92 -16.80 -16.84
C VAL A 57 -11.28 -16.61 -16.18
N ILE A 58 -11.61 -15.41 -15.72
CA ILE A 58 -12.93 -15.10 -15.12
C ILE A 58 -14.02 -15.20 -16.19
N ILE A 59 -13.80 -14.69 -17.40
CA ILE A 59 -14.79 -14.79 -18.49
C ILE A 59 -15.02 -16.26 -18.87
N ALA A 60 -13.95 -17.05 -19.01
CA ALA A 60 -14.04 -18.44 -19.44
C ALA A 60 -14.56 -19.40 -18.35
N LYS A 61 -14.09 -19.26 -17.10
CA LYS A 61 -14.38 -20.21 -16.00
C LYS A 61 -15.33 -19.66 -14.93
N LYS A 62 -15.74 -18.39 -15.03
CA LYS A 62 -16.52 -17.66 -14.00
C LYS A 62 -15.92 -17.77 -12.59
N ARG A 63 -14.61 -18.00 -12.49
CA ARG A 63 -13.87 -18.17 -11.23
C ARG A 63 -12.56 -17.42 -11.31
N ARG A 64 -12.18 -16.79 -10.20
CA ARG A 64 -10.87 -16.13 -10.05
C ARG A 64 -9.81 -17.18 -9.73
N SER A 65 -8.64 -17.08 -10.34
CA SER A 65 -7.51 -17.92 -9.96
C SER A 65 -6.96 -17.43 -8.61
N PRO A 66 -6.95 -18.27 -7.55
CA PRO A 66 -6.46 -17.87 -6.23
C PRO A 66 -4.94 -17.62 -6.23
N ARG A 67 -4.19 -18.21 -7.17
CA ARG A 67 -2.75 -17.97 -7.32
C ARG A 67 -2.48 -16.59 -7.89
N ILE A 68 -3.10 -16.26 -9.02
CA ILE A 68 -2.93 -14.95 -9.66
C ILE A 68 -3.48 -13.86 -8.75
N HIS A 69 -4.63 -14.09 -8.09
CA HIS A 69 -5.18 -13.12 -7.15
C HIS A 69 -4.22 -12.81 -5.99
N ARG A 70 -3.68 -13.85 -5.32
CA ARG A 70 -2.70 -13.66 -4.24
C ARG A 70 -1.45 -12.93 -4.72
N TRP A 71 -0.93 -13.30 -5.89
CA TRP A 71 0.24 -12.66 -6.48
C TRP A 71 0.00 -11.18 -6.78
N THR A 72 -1.13 -10.85 -7.44
CA THR A 72 -1.51 -9.45 -7.70
C THR A 72 -1.70 -8.66 -6.41
N ARG A 73 -2.33 -9.26 -5.39
CA ARG A 73 -2.55 -8.61 -4.10
C ARG A 73 -1.22 -8.31 -3.40
N ALA A 74 -0.31 -9.26 -3.33
CA ALA A 74 1.00 -9.08 -2.69
C ALA A 74 1.79 -7.91 -3.32
N ILE A 75 1.69 -7.74 -4.65
CA ILE A 75 2.34 -6.62 -5.34
C ILE A 75 1.67 -5.29 -4.99
N TYR A 76 0.33 -5.23 -4.99
CA TYR A 76 -0.39 -4.02 -4.60
C TYR A 76 -0.15 -3.64 -3.13
N ASP A 77 -0.08 -4.62 -2.22
CA ASP A 77 0.23 -4.39 -0.81
C ASP A 77 1.65 -3.80 -0.68
N CYS A 78 2.63 -4.37 -1.38
CA CYS A 78 4.00 -3.85 -1.44
C CYS A 78 4.05 -2.43 -2.04
N PHE A 79 3.24 -2.15 -3.05
CA PHE A 79 3.15 -0.84 -3.69
C PHE A 79 2.59 0.22 -2.74
N CYS A 80 1.47 -0.08 -2.08
CA CYS A 80 0.85 0.82 -1.12
C CYS A 80 1.81 1.14 0.04
N GLN A 81 2.54 0.15 0.55
CA GLN A 81 3.51 0.36 1.62
C GLN A 81 4.70 1.25 1.18
N ASN A 82 5.23 1.04 -0.03
CA ASN A 82 6.32 1.88 -0.54
C ASN A 82 5.87 3.31 -0.84
N TRP A 83 4.66 3.51 -1.40
CA TRP A 83 4.13 4.86 -1.58
C TRP A 83 3.79 5.55 -0.27
N ALA A 84 3.29 4.82 0.72
CA ALA A 84 3.09 5.37 2.05
C ALA A 84 4.41 5.89 2.63
N TYR A 85 5.52 5.17 2.43
CA TYR A 85 6.84 5.62 2.85
C TYR A 85 7.34 6.84 2.05
N VAL A 86 7.21 6.81 0.72
CA VAL A 86 7.64 7.93 -0.15
C VAL A 86 6.87 9.22 0.14
N PHE A 87 5.57 9.13 0.44
CA PHE A 87 4.71 10.27 0.73
C PHE A 87 4.71 10.74 2.19
N GLY A 88 5.55 10.17 3.06
CA GLY A 88 5.58 10.61 4.46
C GLY A 88 4.43 10.08 5.32
N LEU A 89 3.66 9.09 4.83
CA LEU A 89 2.53 8.51 5.57
C LEU A 89 2.97 7.46 6.59
N THR A 90 4.20 6.95 6.48
CA THR A 90 4.84 6.04 7.43
C THR A 90 6.34 6.26 7.45
N ASP A 91 6.97 6.04 8.59
CA ASP A 91 8.43 6.10 8.77
C ASP A 91 9.08 4.72 8.54
N GLU A 92 8.28 3.66 8.50
CA GLU A 92 8.77 2.31 8.25
C GLU A 92 9.08 2.11 6.77
N ARG A 93 10.36 1.81 6.48
CA ARG A 93 10.81 1.42 5.15
C ARG A 93 10.25 0.06 4.78
N SER A 94 9.32 0.05 3.83
CA SER A 94 8.81 -1.18 3.23
C SER A 94 9.87 -1.88 2.37
N PRO A 95 9.90 -3.22 2.31
CA PRO A 95 10.70 -3.94 1.32
C PRO A 95 10.34 -3.51 -0.11
N LEU A 96 11.34 -3.41 -0.98
CA LEU A 96 11.14 -3.08 -2.41
C LEU A 96 10.44 -4.19 -3.19
N LEU A 97 10.52 -5.42 -2.69
CA LEU A 97 9.98 -6.59 -3.35
C LEU A 97 8.83 -7.18 -2.52
N PRO A 98 7.74 -7.61 -3.18
CA PRO A 98 6.63 -8.29 -2.51
C PRO A 98 7.10 -9.60 -1.89
N LYS A 99 6.56 -9.92 -0.72
CA LYS A 99 6.72 -11.22 -0.07
C LYS A 99 5.62 -12.15 -0.60
N PHE A 100 6.00 -13.29 -1.18
CA PHE A 100 5.09 -14.26 -1.81
C PHE A 100 4.73 -15.43 -0.90
#